data_AF-A0A7S0UI39-F1
#
_entry.id   AF-A0A7S0UI39-F1
#
_cell.length_a   1.000
_cell.length_b   1.000
_cell.length_c   1.000
_cell.angle_alpha   90.00
_cell.angle_beta   90.00
_cell.angle_gamma   90.00
#
_symmetry.space_group_name_H-M   'P 1'
#
loop_
_entity.id
_entity.type
_entity.pdbx_description
1 polymer ?
#
loop_
_entity_poly.entity_id
_entity_poly.type
_entity_poly.pdbx_seq_one_letter_code
_entity_poly.pdbx_strand_id
1 'polypeptide(L)'
;KRLAQEINRHSNNLIRIDLPLPPANIEKDEAKVESNDIHLHLFPAAALLPKVALRDPAKVSNQAHAVKSLSEQLSSDNDAVVVVLLIQSGRFAGGVFRRRKCLAHRATVRYTIRKGQGKAQSTQDGSRRPKSVGSQLRRAGEEQLKLDIKTTLAKWTELGYIKRACLIFLACPKTMHSTVFAPPDAKTAKANINGNGSDMLSKDDDRIRKIPFDVGRATFHNVEVVHEVLMGVDLCHVQNQAPSSKEKDTTNESGDSVGNNKAEKEDIPLDPEEERRKRKDELATNLPMTPLHIASRDGKLTVLLDLLSKSTHSADDEDNLDFDQPAGYDCMTPLHFAVAASAKVDPVTVSALVSALLVQAHADPTVVDACGRPPYFLAKHDKVREAFRKARAVLGEEYCDWDGAAKVGPPLTEDDLEAKKEREAEKKRRKKARQKEKKAKARAAAEEGEKLKAAEEDAKQAQVEAKRVRDGLAAKPTGENVCDFCGKVCKGRNAAKNMFRRLEYKYCSTECVNKHKRELMAAAAMARFGAS
;
A
#
# COMPACT_ATOMS: atom_id res chain seq x y z
N LYS A 1 5.80 -10.43 18.56
CA LYS A 1 6.84 -9.72 19.37
C LYS A 1 7.08 -8.28 18.88
N ARG A 2 7.69 -8.02 17.71
CA ARG A 2 7.86 -6.64 17.19
C ARG A 2 6.53 -5.87 17.02
N LEU A 3 5.50 -6.50 16.44
CA LEU A 3 4.19 -5.88 16.28
C LEU A 3 3.54 -5.53 17.63
N ALA A 4 3.60 -6.42 18.61
CA ALA A 4 3.11 -6.17 19.96
C ALA A 4 3.89 -5.02 20.66
N GLN A 5 5.21 -4.92 20.42
CA GLN A 5 6.04 -3.82 20.92
C GLN A 5 5.76 -2.49 20.21
N GLU A 6 5.42 -2.49 18.91
CA GLU A 6 5.01 -1.30 18.16
C GLU A 6 3.61 -0.82 18.58
N ILE A 7 2.69 -1.74 18.87
CA ILE A 7 1.35 -1.43 19.39
C ILE A 7 1.47 -0.73 20.77
N ASN A 8 2.33 -1.22 21.66
CA ASN A 8 2.60 -0.60 22.96
C ASN A 8 3.26 0.80 22.88
N ARG A 9 3.92 1.14 21.77
CA ARG A 9 4.51 2.49 21.58
C ARG A 9 3.49 3.55 21.15
N HIS A 10 2.32 3.15 20.66
CA HIS A 10 1.26 4.07 20.23
C HIS A 10 0.24 4.41 21.33
N SER A 11 0.53 4.04 22.59
CA SER A 11 -0.26 4.35 23.79
C SER A 11 -0.49 5.86 24.03
N ASN A 12 0.29 6.76 23.43
CA ASN A 12 0.18 8.19 23.70
C ASN A 12 -1.03 8.89 23.03
N ASN A 13 -1.85 8.18 22.24
CA ASN A 13 -3.06 8.71 21.58
C ASN A 13 -4.38 8.08 22.11
N LEU A 14 -4.42 7.77 23.40
CA LEU A 14 -5.47 6.99 24.04
C LEU A 14 -6.72 7.82 24.42
N ILE A 15 -7.92 7.30 24.11
CA ILE A 15 -9.17 7.73 24.77
C ILE A 15 -9.16 7.14 26.18
N ARG A 16 -9.18 8.01 27.19
CA ARG A 16 -9.23 7.67 28.62
C ARG A 16 -10.67 7.30 28.96
N ILE A 17 -10.91 6.08 29.44
CA ILE A 17 -12.22 5.67 29.98
C ILE A 17 -11.99 5.36 31.46
N ASP A 18 -12.41 6.27 32.33
CA ASP A 18 -12.35 6.08 33.77
C ASP A 18 -13.50 5.16 34.21
N LEU A 19 -13.15 4.05 34.84
CA LEU A 19 -14.08 3.09 35.44
C LEU A 19 -13.67 2.93 36.90
N PRO A 20 -14.47 3.41 37.87
CA PRO A 20 -14.20 3.18 39.28
C PRO A 20 -14.39 1.69 39.59
N LEU A 21 -13.36 1.05 40.15
CA LEU A 21 -13.51 -0.29 40.72
C LEU A 21 -14.42 -0.18 41.96
N PRO A 22 -15.34 -1.14 42.18
CA PRO A 22 -16.07 -1.19 43.44
C PRO A 22 -15.07 -1.45 44.57
N PRO A 23 -15.17 -0.73 45.71
CA PRO A 23 -14.27 -0.95 46.83
C PRO A 23 -14.42 -2.40 47.31
N ALA A 24 -13.32 -3.14 47.32
CA ALA A 24 -13.25 -4.38 48.06
C ALA A 24 -13.56 -4.06 49.53
N ASN A 25 -14.42 -4.85 50.16
CA ASN A 25 -14.69 -4.79 51.60
C ASN A 25 -13.36 -4.90 52.35
N ILE A 26 -12.79 -3.76 52.73
CA ILE A 26 -11.68 -3.66 53.67
C ILE A 26 -12.26 -2.86 54.84
N GLU A 27 -12.27 -3.52 55.99
CA GLU A 27 -12.79 -2.99 57.24
C GLU A 27 -12.10 -1.67 57.59
N LYS A 28 -12.90 -0.80 58.19
CA LYS A 28 -12.55 0.56 58.60
C LYS A 28 -11.33 0.54 59.50
N ASP A 29 -10.25 1.15 59.04
CA ASP A 29 -9.30 1.82 59.91
C ASP A 29 -8.83 3.13 59.25
N GLU A 30 -8.96 4.19 60.02
CA GLU A 30 -8.68 5.58 59.64
C GLU A 30 -7.17 5.79 59.50
N ALA A 31 -6.66 5.57 58.28
CA ALA A 31 -5.41 6.14 57.83
C ALA A 31 -5.65 6.71 56.43
N LYS A 32 -5.07 7.88 56.13
CA LYS A 32 -5.01 8.46 54.78
C LYS A 32 -4.35 7.46 53.84
N VAL A 33 -5.14 6.57 53.25
CA VAL A 33 -4.75 5.80 52.09
C VAL A 33 -4.91 6.77 50.93
N GLU A 34 -3.78 7.29 50.43
CA GLU A 34 -3.74 7.85 49.08
C GLU A 34 -4.42 6.83 48.17
N SER A 35 -5.59 7.18 47.65
CA SER A 35 -6.30 6.34 46.71
C SER A 35 -5.43 6.23 45.46
N ASN A 36 -4.63 5.17 45.40
CA ASN A 36 -3.97 4.75 44.18
C ASN A 36 -5.08 4.40 43.19
N ASP A 37 -5.55 5.40 42.44
CA ASP A 37 -6.55 5.25 41.41
C ASP A 37 -5.98 4.34 40.32
N ILE A 38 -6.33 3.07 40.38
CA ILE A 38 -6.00 2.09 39.34
C ILE A 38 -6.88 2.41 38.14
N HIS A 39 -6.33 3.13 37.16
CA HIS A 39 -7.03 3.45 35.91
C HIS A 39 -7.02 2.24 34.96
N LEU A 40 -8.22 1.76 34.58
CA LEU A 40 -8.37 0.67 33.61
C LEU A 40 -8.28 1.22 32.18
N HIS A 41 -7.08 1.20 31.60
CA HIS A 41 -6.89 1.56 30.19
C HIS A 41 -7.37 0.43 29.28
N LEU A 42 -8.58 0.55 28.75
CA LEU A 42 -9.05 -0.32 27.68
C LEU A 42 -8.36 0.09 26.37
N PHE A 43 -7.13 -0.37 26.12
CA PHE A 43 -6.55 -0.33 24.79
C PHE A 43 -6.76 -1.68 24.07
N PRO A 44 -7.45 -1.72 22.91
CA PRO A 44 -8.20 -0.65 22.26
C PRO A 44 -9.72 -0.83 22.43
N ALA A 45 -10.31 -0.22 23.47
CA ALA A 45 -11.76 -0.22 23.71
C ALA A 45 -12.55 0.25 22.48
N ALA A 46 -12.01 1.21 21.73
CA ALA A 46 -12.63 1.74 20.51
C ALA A 46 -12.92 0.66 19.46
N ALA A 47 -12.15 -0.42 19.41
CA ALA A 47 -12.39 -1.53 18.50
C ALA A 47 -13.48 -2.50 19.01
N LEU A 48 -13.84 -2.43 20.28
CA LEU A 48 -14.91 -3.24 20.88
C LEU A 48 -16.26 -2.51 20.80
N LEU A 49 -16.24 -1.18 20.77
CA LEU A 49 -17.43 -0.33 20.78
C LEU A 49 -18.19 -0.31 19.44
N PRO A 50 -19.54 -0.29 19.46
CA PRO A 50 -20.37 -0.06 18.28
C PRO A 50 -20.13 1.27 17.60
N LYS A 51 -20.37 1.31 16.27
CA LYS A 51 -20.22 2.53 15.44
C LYS A 51 -21.02 3.70 15.99
N VAL A 52 -22.15 3.44 16.68
CA VAL A 52 -23.01 4.44 17.32
C VAL A 52 -22.38 4.98 18.60
N ALA A 53 -21.76 4.13 19.43
CA ALA A 53 -21.13 4.53 20.69
C ALA A 53 -19.82 5.32 20.51
N LEU A 54 -19.19 5.25 19.33
CA LEU A 54 -18.01 6.05 18.97
C LEU A 54 -18.33 7.51 18.62
N ARG A 55 -19.60 7.87 18.38
CA ARG A 55 -19.98 9.21 17.90
C ARG A 55 -20.15 10.25 19.00
N ASP A 56 -20.22 9.83 20.26
CA ASP A 56 -20.45 10.72 21.41
C ASP A 56 -19.35 10.52 22.47
N PRO A 57 -18.25 11.30 22.41
CA PRO A 57 -17.10 11.16 23.33
C PRO A 57 -17.43 11.60 24.77
N ALA A 58 -18.57 12.24 25.01
CA ALA A 58 -18.91 12.83 26.30
C ALA A 58 -19.45 11.84 27.35
N LYS A 59 -19.68 10.55 27.00
CA LYS A 59 -20.28 9.57 27.91
C LYS A 59 -19.41 8.32 28.08
N VAL A 60 -18.29 8.51 28.78
CA VAL A 60 -17.36 7.46 29.22
C VAL A 60 -18.09 6.27 29.89
N SER A 61 -19.10 6.56 30.72
CA SER A 61 -19.96 5.54 31.36
C SER A 61 -20.69 4.64 30.36
N ASN A 62 -21.22 5.19 29.26
CA ASN A 62 -21.91 4.39 28.24
C ASN A 62 -20.96 3.45 27.49
N GLN A 63 -19.72 3.89 27.26
CA GLN A 63 -18.69 3.08 26.63
C GLN A 63 -18.26 1.92 27.54
N ALA A 64 -18.07 2.22 28.82
CA ALA A 64 -17.81 1.22 29.86
C ALA A 64 -18.93 0.17 29.96
N HIS A 65 -20.18 0.60 29.99
CA HIS A 65 -21.34 -0.30 29.99
C HIS A 65 -21.42 -1.18 28.74
N ALA A 66 -21.13 -0.63 27.56
CA ALA A 66 -21.11 -1.39 26.32
C ALA A 66 -20.03 -2.48 26.30
N VAL A 67 -18.83 -2.17 26.80
CA VAL A 67 -17.74 -3.14 26.93
C VAL A 67 -18.07 -4.22 27.97
N LYS A 68 -18.66 -3.84 29.10
CA LYS A 68 -19.11 -4.79 30.14
C LYS A 68 -20.17 -5.74 29.59
N SER A 69 -21.19 -5.22 28.92
CA SER A 69 -22.25 -6.04 28.30
C SER A 69 -21.69 -7.01 27.26
N LEU A 70 -20.74 -6.56 26.44
CA LEU A 70 -20.05 -7.43 25.48
C LEU A 70 -19.22 -8.53 26.17
N SER A 71 -18.55 -8.21 27.28
CA SER A 71 -17.82 -9.19 28.09
C SER A 71 -18.75 -10.24 28.71
N GLU A 72 -19.90 -9.81 29.22
CA GLU A 72 -20.93 -10.71 29.76
C GLU A 72 -21.51 -11.62 28.67
N GLN A 73 -21.76 -11.10 27.46
CA GLN A 73 -22.20 -11.89 26.31
C GLN A 73 -21.16 -12.95 25.90
N LEU A 74 -19.88 -12.54 25.79
CA LEU A 74 -18.77 -13.45 25.48
C LEU A 74 -18.53 -14.52 26.56
N SER A 75 -18.92 -14.24 27.80
CA SER A 75 -18.74 -15.14 28.95
C SER A 75 -19.93 -16.08 29.14
N SER A 76 -21.15 -15.60 28.92
CA SER A 76 -22.41 -16.34 29.12
C SER A 76 -22.73 -17.27 27.95
N ASP A 77 -22.55 -16.82 26.71
CA ASP A 77 -22.78 -17.64 25.53
C ASP A 77 -21.53 -18.47 25.23
N ASN A 78 -21.57 -19.73 25.65
CA ASN A 78 -20.48 -20.66 25.39
C ASN A 78 -20.18 -20.80 23.89
N ASP A 79 -21.16 -20.60 23.00
CA ASP A 79 -21.02 -20.80 21.56
C ASP A 79 -20.73 -19.51 20.76
N ALA A 80 -20.57 -18.37 21.43
CA ALA A 80 -20.14 -17.13 20.82
C ALA A 80 -18.76 -17.26 20.18
N VAL A 81 -18.63 -16.76 18.95
CA VAL A 81 -17.37 -16.76 18.21
C VAL A 81 -16.94 -15.35 17.82
N VAL A 82 -15.63 -15.15 17.74
CA VAL A 82 -15.00 -13.93 17.25
C VAL A 82 -14.35 -14.23 15.91
N VAL A 83 -14.66 -13.43 14.89
CA VAL A 83 -14.11 -13.61 13.54
C VAL A 83 -13.12 -12.49 13.26
N VAL A 84 -11.93 -12.84 12.75
CA VAL A 84 -10.90 -11.87 12.35
C VAL A 84 -10.62 -12.07 10.86
N LEU A 85 -10.70 -11.00 10.08
CA LEU A 85 -10.50 -10.98 8.63
C LEU A 85 -9.46 -9.92 8.25
N LEU A 86 -8.35 -10.36 7.66
CA LEU A 86 -7.27 -9.53 7.16
C LEU A 86 -7.20 -9.68 5.63
N ILE A 87 -7.53 -8.61 4.92
CA ILE A 87 -7.56 -8.58 3.46
C ILE A 87 -6.60 -7.52 2.97
N GLN A 88 -5.65 -7.93 2.13
CA GLN A 88 -4.65 -7.07 1.51
C GLN A 88 -4.49 -7.43 0.04
N SER A 89 -3.85 -6.57 -0.75
CA SER A 89 -3.57 -6.91 -2.15
C SER A 89 -2.67 -8.15 -2.22
N GLY A 90 -3.22 -9.24 -2.74
CA GLY A 90 -2.51 -10.51 -2.93
C GLY A 90 -2.42 -11.39 -1.71
N ARG A 91 -3.05 -11.03 -0.59
CA ARG A 91 -3.06 -11.84 0.64
C ARG A 91 -4.40 -11.76 1.33
N PHE A 92 -4.90 -12.91 1.73
CA PHE A 92 -6.07 -13.03 2.59
C PHE A 92 -5.69 -13.93 3.76
N ALA A 93 -6.02 -13.51 4.97
CA ALA A 93 -5.93 -14.35 6.15
C ALA A 93 -7.18 -14.11 7.01
N GLY A 94 -7.79 -15.16 7.51
CA GLY A 94 -8.88 -15.07 8.47
C GLY A 94 -8.84 -16.20 9.48
N GLY A 95 -9.44 -15.95 10.63
CA GLY A 95 -9.63 -16.95 11.69
C GLY A 95 -10.97 -16.75 12.40
N VAL A 96 -11.55 -17.87 12.84
CA VAL A 96 -12.71 -17.95 13.72
C VAL A 96 -12.23 -18.48 15.05
N PHE A 97 -12.47 -17.73 16.11
CA PHE A 97 -11.99 -18.03 17.44
C PHE A 97 -13.15 -18.19 18.41
N ARG A 98 -13.01 -19.13 19.32
CA ARG A 98 -13.85 -19.29 20.49
C ARG A 98 -12.95 -19.18 21.70
N ARG A 99 -13.10 -18.09 22.47
CA ARG A 99 -12.14 -17.71 23.51
C ARG A 99 -10.72 -17.71 22.91
N ARG A 100 -9.75 -18.41 23.51
CA ARG A 100 -8.37 -18.49 23.00
C ARG A 100 -8.14 -19.57 21.93
N LYS A 101 -9.17 -20.36 21.56
CA LYS A 101 -9.02 -21.48 20.63
C LYS A 101 -9.46 -21.10 19.22
N CYS A 102 -8.60 -21.33 18.22
CA CYS A 102 -8.96 -21.23 16.82
C CYS A 102 -9.82 -22.44 16.40
N LEU A 103 -11.04 -22.18 15.90
CA LEU A 103 -11.95 -23.20 15.38
C LEU A 103 -11.73 -23.45 13.88
N ALA A 104 -11.51 -22.38 13.12
CA ALA A 104 -11.28 -22.44 11.68
C ALA A 104 -10.37 -21.31 11.26
N HIS A 105 -9.47 -21.57 10.31
CA HIS A 105 -8.65 -20.52 9.74
C HIS A 105 -8.42 -20.76 8.25
N ARG A 106 -8.11 -19.68 7.54
CA ARG A 106 -7.73 -19.73 6.12
C ARG A 106 -6.71 -18.64 5.85
N ALA A 107 -5.64 -18.99 5.16
CA ALA A 107 -4.68 -18.02 4.64
C ALA A 107 -4.34 -18.36 3.18
N THR A 108 -4.51 -17.40 2.27
CA THR A 108 -4.19 -17.55 0.86
C THR A 108 -3.31 -16.39 0.37
N VAL A 109 -2.43 -16.70 -0.58
CA VAL A 109 -1.55 -15.71 -1.21
C VAL A 109 -1.70 -15.86 -2.73
N ARG A 110 -1.95 -14.74 -3.40
CA ARG A 110 -2.09 -14.66 -4.87
C ARG A 110 -1.18 -13.59 -5.43
N TYR A 111 -0.66 -13.81 -6.63
CA TYR A 111 0.22 -12.86 -7.30
C TYR A 111 -0.59 -11.71 -7.92
N THR A 112 -0.72 -10.59 -7.21
CA THR A 112 -1.53 -9.42 -7.65
C THR A 112 -0.69 -8.16 -7.87
N ILE A 113 0.47 -8.05 -7.23
CA ILE A 113 1.35 -6.89 -7.28
C ILE A 113 2.70 -7.25 -7.89
N ARG A 114 3.26 -6.32 -8.68
CA ARG A 114 4.59 -6.50 -9.26
C ARG A 114 5.64 -6.13 -8.22
N LYS A 115 6.65 -6.99 -8.02
CA LYS A 115 7.76 -6.71 -7.10
C LYS A 115 8.40 -5.35 -7.45
N GLY A 116 8.34 -4.39 -6.53
CA GLY A 116 8.89 -3.03 -6.69
C GLY A 116 7.91 -1.94 -7.16
N GLN A 117 6.66 -2.28 -7.53
CA GLN A 117 5.60 -1.31 -7.82
C GLN A 117 4.42 -1.60 -6.89
N GLY A 118 4.36 -0.94 -5.73
CA GLY A 118 3.40 -1.22 -4.65
C GLY A 118 1.94 -0.84 -4.90
N LYS A 119 1.49 -0.73 -6.16
CA LYS A 119 0.10 -0.38 -6.50
C LYS A 119 -0.64 -1.60 -7.04
N ALA A 120 -1.89 -1.80 -6.60
CA ALA A 120 -2.77 -2.84 -7.12
C ALA A 120 -3.05 -2.65 -8.62
N GLN A 121 -3.18 -3.75 -9.37
CA GLN A 121 -3.32 -3.69 -10.82
C GLN A 121 -4.67 -3.07 -11.22
N SER A 122 -5.73 -3.36 -10.48
CA SER A 122 -7.05 -2.72 -10.63
C SER A 122 -6.98 -1.18 -10.62
N THR A 123 -6.18 -0.58 -9.74
CA THR A 123 -6.00 0.89 -9.69
C THR A 123 -5.30 1.43 -10.92
N GLN A 124 -4.35 0.67 -11.48
CA GLN A 124 -3.64 1.08 -12.70
C GLN A 124 -4.50 0.89 -13.95
N ASP A 125 -5.32 -0.17 -13.98
CA ASP A 125 -6.26 -0.48 -15.05
C ASP A 125 -7.36 0.58 -15.24
N GLY A 126 -7.72 1.32 -14.18
CA GLY A 126 -8.62 2.46 -14.26
C GLY A 126 -8.09 3.65 -15.07
N SER A 127 -6.77 3.72 -15.28
CA SER A 127 -6.12 4.80 -16.06
C SER A 127 -5.58 4.32 -17.41
N ARG A 128 -4.97 3.13 -17.46
CA ARG A 128 -4.48 2.46 -18.67
C ARG A 128 -4.66 0.97 -18.49
N ARG A 129 -5.13 0.25 -19.52
CA ARG A 129 -5.27 -1.23 -19.51
C ARG A 129 -4.17 -1.91 -20.34
N PRO A 130 -2.92 -2.03 -19.85
CA PRO A 130 -1.89 -2.82 -20.52
C PRO A 130 -2.38 -4.25 -20.81
N LYS A 131 -2.12 -4.74 -22.02
CA LYS A 131 -2.46 -6.11 -22.46
C LYS A 131 -1.31 -7.11 -22.27
N SER A 132 -0.29 -6.79 -21.46
CA SER A 132 0.86 -7.67 -21.30
C SER A 132 0.51 -8.93 -20.51
N VAL A 133 1.24 -10.03 -20.77
CA VAL A 133 1.10 -11.29 -20.03
C VAL A 133 1.20 -11.06 -18.51
N GLY A 134 2.09 -10.17 -18.08
CA GLY A 134 2.27 -9.83 -16.67
C GLY A 134 1.13 -8.99 -16.06
N SER A 135 0.34 -8.23 -16.83
CA SER A 135 -0.88 -7.59 -16.32
C SER A 135 -2.05 -8.58 -16.28
N GLN A 136 -2.16 -9.50 -17.25
CA GLN A 136 -3.17 -10.56 -17.25
C GLN A 136 -3.03 -11.51 -16.05
N LEU A 137 -1.81 -11.97 -15.75
CA LEU A 137 -1.55 -12.82 -14.58
C LEU A 137 -1.95 -12.15 -13.25
N ARG A 138 -1.73 -10.84 -13.13
CA ARG A 138 -2.12 -10.09 -11.92
C ARG A 138 -3.64 -9.90 -11.80
N ARG A 139 -4.35 -9.73 -12.92
CA ARG A 139 -5.83 -9.71 -12.95
C ARG A 139 -6.41 -11.06 -12.56
N ALA A 140 -5.90 -12.14 -13.15
CA ALA A 140 -6.29 -13.50 -12.79
C ALA A 140 -6.01 -13.78 -11.30
N GLY A 141 -4.87 -13.31 -10.77
CA GLY A 141 -4.57 -13.39 -9.34
C GLY A 141 -5.54 -12.59 -8.46
N GLU A 142 -5.97 -11.40 -8.89
CA GLU A 142 -6.98 -10.61 -8.18
C GLU A 142 -8.36 -11.30 -8.19
N GLU A 143 -8.77 -11.88 -9.33
CA GLU A 143 -10.02 -12.65 -9.45
C GLU A 143 -10.00 -13.91 -8.57
N GLN A 144 -8.90 -14.66 -8.58
CA GLN A 144 -8.72 -15.82 -7.72
C GLN A 144 -8.75 -15.45 -6.23
N LEU A 145 -8.15 -14.32 -5.84
CA LEU A 145 -8.21 -13.86 -4.45
C LEU A 145 -9.64 -13.51 -4.04
N LYS A 146 -10.41 -12.87 -4.93
CA LYS A 146 -11.83 -12.58 -4.69
C LYS A 146 -12.64 -13.87 -4.51
N LEU A 147 -12.38 -14.87 -5.35
CA LEU A 147 -13.03 -16.18 -5.24
C LEU A 147 -12.68 -16.87 -3.92
N ASP A 148 -11.39 -16.89 -3.53
CA ASP A 148 -10.95 -17.48 -2.27
C ASP A 148 -11.68 -16.86 -1.06
N ILE A 149 -11.84 -15.53 -1.04
CA ILE A 149 -12.55 -14.81 0.02
C ILE A 149 -14.03 -15.21 0.05
N LYS A 150 -14.71 -15.16 -1.10
CA LYS A 150 -16.14 -15.51 -1.20
C LYS A 150 -16.40 -16.95 -0.79
N THR A 151 -15.61 -17.91 -1.28
CA THR A 151 -15.74 -19.32 -0.90
C THR A 151 -15.50 -19.53 0.60
N THR A 152 -14.56 -18.78 1.19
CA THR A 152 -14.32 -18.86 2.64
C THR A 152 -15.50 -18.32 3.44
N LEU A 153 -16.05 -17.17 3.04
CA LEU A 153 -17.22 -16.56 3.70
C LEU A 153 -18.47 -17.42 3.54
N ALA A 154 -18.71 -17.99 2.36
CA ALA A 154 -19.82 -18.93 2.11
C ALA A 154 -19.70 -20.14 3.04
N LYS A 155 -18.52 -20.77 3.08
CA LYS A 155 -18.26 -21.92 3.97
C LYS A 155 -18.45 -21.57 5.45
N TRP A 156 -18.02 -20.39 5.89
CA TRP A 156 -18.18 -19.97 7.28
C TRP A 156 -19.60 -19.55 7.62
N THR A 157 -20.38 -19.10 6.63
CA THR A 157 -21.81 -18.83 6.76
C THR A 157 -22.59 -20.14 6.88
N GLU A 158 -22.26 -21.14 6.05
CA GLU A 158 -22.85 -22.49 6.08
C GLU A 158 -22.59 -23.20 7.41
N LEU A 159 -21.34 -23.14 7.91
CA LEU A 159 -20.96 -23.67 9.23
C LEU A 159 -21.53 -22.86 10.42
N GLY A 160 -22.31 -21.81 10.15
CA GLY A 160 -22.95 -20.97 11.16
C GLY A 160 -21.99 -20.08 11.95
N TYR A 161 -20.73 -19.95 11.55
CA TYR A 161 -19.76 -19.09 12.25
C TYR A 161 -20.09 -17.61 12.11
N ILE A 162 -20.52 -17.16 10.93
CA ILE A 162 -20.89 -15.75 10.70
C ILE A 162 -22.17 -15.37 11.46
N LYS A 163 -23.12 -16.31 11.61
CA LYS A 163 -24.36 -16.09 12.36
C LYS A 163 -24.09 -16.02 13.87
N ARG A 164 -23.24 -16.91 14.40
CA ARG A 164 -22.82 -16.93 15.81
C ARG A 164 -21.77 -15.89 16.18
N ALA A 165 -21.23 -15.17 15.19
CA ALA A 165 -20.22 -14.17 15.45
C ALA A 165 -20.83 -13.04 16.29
N CYS A 166 -20.28 -12.78 17.47
CA CYS A 166 -20.60 -11.59 18.27
C CYS A 166 -19.80 -10.38 17.77
N LEU A 167 -18.57 -10.62 17.30
CA LEU A 167 -17.63 -9.62 16.80
C LEU A 167 -16.95 -10.10 15.52
N ILE A 168 -16.82 -9.18 14.56
CA ILE A 168 -16.10 -9.41 13.31
C ILE A 168 -15.07 -8.28 13.14
N PHE A 169 -13.81 -8.58 13.41
CA PHE A 169 -12.71 -7.64 13.15
C PHE A 169 -12.29 -7.69 11.68
N LEU A 170 -12.34 -6.55 11.01
CA LEU A 170 -12.03 -6.44 9.58
C LEU A 170 -10.95 -5.39 9.34
N ALA A 171 -9.82 -5.83 8.80
CA ALA A 171 -8.85 -4.96 8.12
C ALA A 171 -8.95 -5.19 6.61
N CYS A 172 -9.56 -4.25 5.91
CA CYS A 172 -9.72 -4.29 4.45
C CYS A 172 -9.55 -2.88 3.85
N PRO A 173 -8.63 -2.70 2.87
CA PRO A 173 -8.52 -1.46 2.12
C PRO A 173 -9.83 -1.09 1.43
N LYS A 174 -10.16 0.22 1.37
CA LYS A 174 -11.39 0.73 0.73
C LYS A 174 -11.58 0.21 -0.70
N THR A 175 -10.50 0.04 -1.46
CA THR A 175 -10.51 -0.46 -2.84
C THR A 175 -11.01 -1.91 -2.98
N MET A 176 -10.97 -2.69 -1.90
CA MET A 176 -11.37 -4.11 -1.88
C MET A 176 -12.69 -4.34 -1.13
N HIS A 177 -13.37 -3.29 -0.68
CA HIS A 177 -14.65 -3.40 0.05
C HIS A 177 -15.72 -4.14 -0.76
N SER A 178 -15.74 -3.97 -2.09
CA SER A 178 -16.65 -4.69 -3.00
C SER A 178 -16.43 -6.22 -3.07
N THR A 179 -15.33 -6.71 -2.48
CA THR A 179 -15.04 -8.15 -2.40
C THR A 179 -15.69 -8.79 -1.17
N VAL A 180 -15.99 -8.00 -0.15
CA VAL A 180 -16.48 -8.47 1.16
C VAL A 180 -17.93 -8.07 1.40
N PHE A 181 -18.29 -6.86 0.95
CA PHE A 181 -19.62 -6.29 1.12
C PHE A 181 -20.43 -6.38 -0.16
N ALA A 182 -21.72 -6.67 -0.01
CA ALA A 182 -22.65 -6.63 -1.14
C ALA A 182 -22.72 -5.21 -1.74
N PRO A 183 -22.85 -5.07 -3.07
CA PRO A 183 -23.10 -3.77 -3.69
C PRO A 183 -24.43 -3.17 -3.20
N PRO A 184 -24.52 -1.85 -3.03
CA PRO A 184 -25.71 -1.17 -2.47
C PRO A 184 -26.92 -1.10 -3.41
N ASP A 185 -27.03 -2.00 -4.40
CA ASP A 185 -28.09 -1.94 -5.41
C ASP A 185 -29.41 -2.56 -4.90
N ALA A 186 -30.52 -1.84 -5.14
CA ALA A 186 -31.87 -2.21 -4.72
C ALA A 186 -32.36 -3.60 -5.21
N LYS A 187 -31.70 -4.22 -6.19
CA LYS A 187 -32.03 -5.57 -6.69
C LYS A 187 -31.53 -6.68 -5.75
N THR A 188 -30.48 -6.45 -4.97
CA THR A 188 -29.92 -7.45 -4.04
C THR A 188 -30.64 -7.44 -2.70
N ALA A 189 -31.30 -6.33 -2.34
CA ALA A 189 -32.20 -6.26 -1.17
C ALA A 189 -33.36 -7.26 -1.28
N LYS A 190 -33.89 -7.51 -2.49
CA LYS A 190 -34.92 -8.54 -2.73
C LYS A 190 -34.40 -9.98 -2.61
N ALA A 191 -33.11 -10.23 -2.85
CA ALA A 191 -32.52 -11.55 -2.64
C ALA A 191 -32.42 -11.89 -1.14
N ASN A 192 -32.18 -10.88 -0.29
CA ASN A 192 -32.21 -11.03 1.17
C ASN A 192 -33.60 -11.29 1.76
N ILE A 193 -34.67 -10.92 1.05
CA ILE A 193 -36.06 -11.15 1.49
C ILE A 193 -36.54 -12.57 1.12
N ASN A 194 -36.04 -13.15 0.02
CA ASN A 194 -36.50 -14.44 -0.51
C ASN A 194 -35.66 -15.65 -0.04
N GLY A 195 -34.91 -15.55 1.06
CA GLY A 195 -34.22 -16.70 1.68
C GLY A 195 -32.96 -17.22 0.97
N ASN A 196 -32.60 -16.72 -0.21
CA ASN A 196 -31.27 -16.93 -0.80
C ASN A 196 -30.32 -15.83 -0.29
N GLY A 197 -29.91 -15.96 0.97
CA GLY A 197 -28.99 -15.04 1.62
C GLY A 197 -27.70 -14.88 0.82
N SER A 198 -27.29 -13.63 0.57
CA SER A 198 -25.99 -13.39 -0.04
C SER A 198 -24.85 -13.88 0.86
N ASP A 199 -23.86 -14.60 0.31
CA ASP A 199 -22.64 -15.08 1.01
C ASP A 199 -21.69 -13.94 1.47
N MET A 200 -22.14 -12.69 1.40
CA MET A 200 -21.36 -11.48 1.63
C MET A 200 -21.84 -10.78 2.90
N LEU A 201 -20.94 -10.06 3.58
CA LEU A 201 -21.27 -9.32 4.78
C LEU A 201 -22.08 -8.06 4.46
N SER A 202 -22.98 -7.66 5.36
CA SER A 202 -23.67 -6.37 5.26
C SER A 202 -22.74 -5.23 5.72
N LYS A 203 -22.76 -4.10 5.00
CA LYS A 203 -21.95 -2.92 5.35
C LYS A 203 -22.41 -2.27 6.67
N ASP A 204 -23.71 -2.40 6.95
CA ASP A 204 -24.38 -1.84 8.12
C ASP A 204 -24.46 -2.84 9.28
N ASP A 205 -23.72 -3.94 9.20
CA ASP A 205 -23.58 -4.87 10.32
C ASP A 205 -22.78 -4.23 11.45
N ASP A 206 -23.45 -4.02 12.58
CA ASP A 206 -22.88 -3.43 13.79
C ASP A 206 -21.90 -4.35 14.50
N ARG A 207 -21.75 -5.62 14.11
CA ARG A 207 -20.72 -6.51 14.68
C ARG A 207 -19.36 -6.30 14.03
N ILE A 208 -19.32 -5.60 12.89
CA ILE A 208 -18.09 -5.35 12.15
C ILE A 208 -17.31 -4.20 12.77
N ARG A 209 -16.08 -4.49 13.21
CA ARG A 209 -15.16 -3.58 13.87
C ARG A 209 -13.89 -3.40 13.06
N LYS A 210 -13.40 -2.17 12.99
CA LYS A 210 -12.12 -1.89 12.32
C LYS A 210 -10.97 -2.14 13.30
N ILE A 211 -9.88 -2.72 12.81
CA ILE A 211 -8.67 -2.91 13.61
C ILE A 211 -7.93 -1.56 13.74
N PRO A 212 -7.64 -1.07 14.96
CA PRO A 212 -7.17 0.30 15.22
C PRO A 212 -5.64 0.47 15.15
N PHE A 213 -4.91 -0.58 14.82
CA PHE A 213 -3.46 -0.58 14.67
C PHE A 213 -3.03 -1.22 13.34
N ASP A 214 -1.78 -1.00 12.94
CA ASP A 214 -1.22 -1.66 11.76
C ASP A 214 -1.01 -3.15 12.04
N VAL A 215 -1.63 -4.00 11.23
CA VAL A 215 -1.57 -5.46 11.35
C VAL A 215 -0.35 -6.02 10.59
N GLY A 216 0.38 -5.19 9.82
CA GLY A 216 1.50 -5.65 9.01
C GLY A 216 1.02 -6.55 7.86
N ARG A 217 1.61 -7.74 7.67
CA ARG A 217 1.23 -8.65 6.57
C ARG A 217 0.04 -9.52 6.95
N ALA A 218 -0.94 -9.68 6.05
CA ALA A 218 -2.01 -10.66 6.22
C ALA A 218 -1.45 -12.10 6.20
N THR A 219 -1.26 -12.67 7.39
CA THR A 219 -0.83 -14.03 7.68
C THR A 219 -1.66 -14.57 8.83
N PHE A 220 -1.80 -15.89 8.95
CA PHE A 220 -2.54 -16.48 10.06
C PHE A 220 -1.94 -16.12 11.42
N HIS A 221 -0.62 -16.08 11.55
CA HIS A 221 0.04 -15.60 12.78
C HIS A 221 -0.42 -14.19 13.19
N ASN A 222 -0.55 -13.26 12.23
CA ASN A 222 -1.01 -11.91 12.54
C ASN A 222 -2.50 -11.87 12.87
N VAL A 223 -3.31 -12.81 12.34
CA VAL A 223 -4.71 -13.00 12.78
C VAL A 223 -4.76 -13.40 14.25
N GLU A 224 -3.92 -14.34 14.68
CA GLU A 224 -3.83 -14.78 16.09
C GLU A 224 -3.39 -13.63 17.00
N VAL A 225 -2.37 -12.87 16.60
CA VAL A 225 -1.89 -11.70 17.36
C VAL A 225 -2.97 -10.63 17.48
N VAL A 226 -3.71 -10.35 16.39
CA VAL A 226 -4.83 -9.41 16.44
C VAL A 226 -5.90 -9.88 17.43
N HIS A 227 -6.27 -11.16 17.37
CA HIS A 227 -7.23 -11.73 18.30
C HIS A 227 -6.75 -11.61 19.77
N GLU A 228 -5.49 -11.97 20.03
CA GLU A 228 -4.89 -11.91 21.37
C GLU A 228 -4.84 -10.48 21.92
N VAL A 229 -4.45 -9.49 21.10
CA VAL A 229 -4.37 -8.08 21.52
C VAL A 229 -5.77 -7.50 21.74
N LEU A 230 -6.72 -7.74 20.83
CA LEU A 230 -8.05 -7.13 20.92
C LEU A 230 -8.92 -7.76 22.01
N MET A 231 -8.68 -9.02 22.35
CA MET A 231 -9.37 -9.73 23.44
C MET A 231 -8.57 -9.73 24.75
N GLY A 232 -7.37 -9.12 24.74
CA GLY A 232 -6.53 -8.93 25.92
C GLY A 232 -6.92 -7.67 26.68
N VAL A 233 -6.58 -7.64 27.97
CA VAL A 233 -6.69 -6.45 28.82
C VAL A 233 -5.30 -6.17 29.36
N ASP A 234 -4.76 -4.99 29.06
CA ASP A 234 -3.48 -4.53 29.60
C ASP A 234 -3.73 -3.62 30.80
N LEU A 235 -3.22 -4.04 31.97
CA LEU A 235 -3.21 -3.22 33.18
C LEU A 235 -1.93 -2.39 33.19
N CYS A 236 -2.05 -1.07 33.06
CA CYS A 236 -0.93 -0.14 33.14
C CYS A 236 -1.05 0.73 34.40
N HIS A 237 0.06 0.84 35.14
CA HIS A 237 0.16 1.74 36.30
C HIS A 237 0.47 3.15 35.80
N VAL A 238 -0.42 4.09 36.07
CA VAL A 238 -0.23 5.50 35.71
C VAL A 238 0.38 6.21 36.92
N GLN A 239 1.62 6.68 36.80
CA GLN A 239 2.15 7.65 37.75
C GLN A 239 1.49 9.00 37.45
N ASN A 240 0.67 9.48 38.38
CA ASN A 240 0.13 10.84 38.34
C ASN A 240 1.30 11.83 38.34
N GLN A 241 1.61 12.43 37.19
CA GLN A 241 2.47 13.61 37.17
C GLN A 241 1.63 14.78 37.71
N ALA A 242 1.85 15.11 38.98
CA ALA A 242 1.34 16.32 39.58
C ALA A 242 1.87 17.55 38.82
N PRO A 243 1.07 18.59 38.59
CA PRO A 243 1.56 19.83 38.00
C PRO A 243 2.50 20.50 39.01
N SER A 244 3.81 20.48 38.76
CA SER A 244 4.76 21.21 39.59
C SER A 244 4.72 22.70 39.27
N SER A 245 4.03 23.46 40.12
CA SER A 245 4.16 24.90 40.25
C SER A 245 5.57 25.27 40.74
N LYS A 246 6.27 26.15 40.01
CA LYS A 246 7.25 27.07 40.60
C LYS A 246 7.03 28.46 40.01
N GLU A 247 6.61 29.33 40.92
CA GLU A 247 6.32 30.74 40.77
C GLU A 247 7.58 31.55 40.41
N LYS A 248 7.40 32.62 39.64
CA LYS A 248 8.01 33.91 39.97
C LYS A 248 7.00 35.03 39.77
N ASP A 249 6.87 35.74 40.89
CA ASP A 249 6.03 36.86 41.28
C ASP A 249 6.56 38.18 40.67
N THR A 250 5.65 39.11 40.34
CA THR A 250 5.51 40.46 40.93
C THR A 250 4.87 41.48 39.96
N THR A 251 3.76 42.08 40.45
CA THR A 251 3.32 43.51 40.35
C THR A 251 3.08 44.12 38.97
N ASN A 252 2.06 44.90 38.63
CA ASN A 252 0.91 45.62 39.20
C ASN A 252 -0.01 45.87 37.96
N GLU A 253 -1.31 46.14 37.95
CA GLU A 253 -2.09 47.06 38.76
C GLU A 253 -3.58 46.90 38.39
N SER A 254 -4.43 47.31 39.33
CA SER A 254 -5.86 47.13 39.45
C SER A 254 -6.73 47.91 38.44
N GLY A 255 -7.94 47.41 38.20
CA GLY A 255 -9.01 48.13 37.48
C GLY A 255 -10.35 47.42 37.56
N ASP A 256 -11.05 47.64 38.67
CA ASP A 256 -12.34 47.11 39.09
C ASP A 256 -13.51 47.45 38.12
N SER A 257 -14.45 46.52 37.88
CA SER A 257 -15.90 46.79 37.94
C SER A 257 -16.77 45.57 37.59
N VAL A 258 -17.73 45.35 38.49
CA VAL A 258 -18.75 44.30 38.55
C VAL A 258 -19.94 44.58 37.62
N GLY A 259 -20.56 43.50 37.12
CA GLY A 259 -21.93 43.45 36.57
C GLY A 259 -21.97 43.34 35.04
N ASN A 260 -22.78 42.49 34.41
CA ASN A 260 -24.10 42.01 34.80
C ASN A 260 -24.45 40.78 33.94
N ASN A 261 -25.29 39.89 34.46
CA ASN A 261 -25.88 38.77 33.73
C ASN A 261 -26.63 39.25 32.48
N LYS A 262 -26.43 38.56 31.34
CA LYS A 262 -27.48 38.41 30.33
C LYS A 262 -27.31 37.12 29.54
N ALA A 263 -28.26 36.22 29.79
CA ALA A 263 -28.55 35.04 29.00
C ALA A 263 -29.12 35.43 27.62
N GLU A 264 -29.21 34.41 26.75
CA GLU A 264 -29.63 34.37 25.33
C GLU A 264 -28.44 34.52 24.36
N LYS A 265 -28.13 33.56 23.47
CA LYS A 265 -29.04 32.83 22.57
C LYS A 265 -28.37 31.56 21.99
N GLU A 266 -29.21 30.58 21.67
CA GLU A 266 -28.88 29.28 21.06
C GLU A 266 -28.32 29.36 19.62
N ASP A 267 -27.48 28.35 19.34
CA ASP A 267 -27.22 27.61 18.09
C ASP A 267 -26.61 28.25 16.83
N ILE A 268 -25.32 27.94 16.62
CA ILE A 268 -24.81 27.38 15.35
C ILE A 268 -23.79 26.28 15.71
N PRO A 269 -23.88 25.04 15.19
CA PRO A 269 -22.80 24.06 15.33
C PRO A 269 -21.55 24.57 14.61
N LEU A 270 -20.62 25.16 15.35
CA LEU A 270 -19.30 25.52 14.84
C LEU A 270 -18.55 24.23 14.50
N ASP A 271 -18.11 24.12 13.25
CA ASP A 271 -17.25 23.04 12.79
C ASP A 271 -16.05 22.91 13.75
N PRO A 272 -15.79 21.74 14.35
CA PRO A 272 -14.63 21.52 15.23
C PRO A 272 -13.30 21.94 14.57
N GLU A 273 -13.24 21.95 13.23
CA GLU A 273 -12.10 22.41 12.46
C GLU A 273 -11.90 23.94 12.53
N GLU A 274 -12.99 24.72 12.63
CA GLU A 274 -12.94 26.18 12.71
C GLU A 274 -12.50 26.66 14.10
N GLU A 275 -12.98 26.00 15.16
CA GLU A 275 -12.51 26.27 16.52
C GLU A 275 -11.03 25.89 16.69
N ARG A 276 -10.62 24.77 16.09
CA ARG A 276 -9.20 24.39 16.01
C ARG A 276 -8.37 25.40 15.22
N ARG A 277 -8.91 25.98 14.13
CA ARG A 277 -8.23 27.02 13.35
C ARG A 277 -8.06 28.32 14.16
N LYS A 278 -9.09 28.75 14.89
CA LYS A 278 -9.01 29.92 15.77
C LYS A 278 -7.93 29.75 16.86
N ARG A 279 -7.89 28.58 17.52
CA ARG A 279 -6.82 28.26 18.49
C ARG A 279 -5.43 28.22 17.84
N LYS A 280 -5.32 27.80 16.58
CA LYS A 280 -4.06 27.83 15.81
C LYS A 280 -3.59 29.26 15.53
N ASP A 281 -4.51 30.12 15.14
CA ASP A 281 -4.25 31.53 14.81
C ASP A 281 -3.91 32.35 16.07
N GLU A 282 -4.60 32.10 17.19
CA GLU A 282 -4.28 32.68 18.50
C GLU A 282 -2.88 32.27 18.98
N LEU A 283 -2.52 30.99 18.89
CA LEU A 283 -1.18 30.53 19.30
C LEU A 283 -0.06 31.01 18.36
N ALA A 284 -0.33 31.12 17.06
CA ALA A 284 0.61 31.70 16.10
C ALA A 284 0.88 33.20 16.34
N THR A 285 -0.06 33.91 16.97
CA THR A 285 0.10 35.30 17.38
C THR A 285 1.06 35.41 18.59
N ASN A 286 1.12 34.39 19.44
CA ASN A 286 2.02 34.34 20.60
C ASN A 286 3.46 33.93 20.27
N LEU A 287 3.71 33.31 19.10
CA LEU A 287 5.05 32.95 18.60
C LEU A 287 5.25 33.43 17.15
N PRO A 288 5.58 34.71 16.93
CA PRO A 288 5.75 35.27 15.59
C PRO A 288 6.94 34.64 14.86
N MET A 289 6.80 34.45 13.54
CA MET A 289 7.88 33.94 12.69
C MET A 289 8.97 35.00 12.51
N THR A 290 10.22 34.65 12.81
CA THR A 290 11.38 35.51 12.51
C THR A 290 11.68 35.54 10.99
N PRO A 291 12.46 36.52 10.50
CA PRO A 291 12.89 36.55 9.09
C PRO A 291 13.58 35.26 8.63
N LEU A 292 14.29 34.57 9.53
CA LEU A 292 14.96 33.30 9.26
C LEU A 292 13.97 32.16 9.01
N HIS A 293 12.87 32.12 9.76
CA HIS A 293 11.76 31.18 9.54
C HIS A 293 11.10 31.39 8.18
N ILE A 294 10.89 32.66 7.80
CA ILE A 294 10.26 33.03 6.52
C ILE A 294 11.17 32.63 5.35
N ALA A 295 12.47 32.94 5.43
CA ALA A 295 13.44 32.57 4.40
C ALA A 295 13.55 31.04 4.24
N SER A 296 13.55 30.30 5.36
CA SER A 296 13.60 28.84 5.39
C SER A 296 12.33 28.19 4.80
N ARG A 297 11.16 28.72 5.15
CA ARG A 297 9.86 28.24 4.63
C ARG A 297 9.70 28.50 3.13
N ASP A 298 10.09 29.69 2.67
CA ASP A 298 9.95 30.12 1.28
C ASP A 298 11.06 29.54 0.37
N GLY A 299 12.11 28.97 0.95
CA GLY A 299 13.23 28.36 0.22
C GLY A 299 14.22 29.37 -0.38
N LYS A 300 14.30 30.58 0.17
CA LYS A 300 15.15 31.67 -0.35
C LYS A 300 16.56 31.57 0.21
N LEU A 301 17.40 30.73 -0.41
CA LEU A 301 18.77 30.44 0.05
C LEU A 301 19.65 31.69 0.15
N THR A 302 19.61 32.60 -0.82
CA THR A 302 20.43 33.81 -0.80
C THR A 302 20.08 34.74 0.36
N VAL A 303 18.79 34.90 0.64
CA VAL A 303 18.30 35.69 1.78
C VAL A 303 18.68 35.02 3.10
N LEU A 304 18.57 33.70 3.17
CA LEU A 304 18.99 32.94 4.35
C LEU A 304 20.49 33.16 4.64
N LEU A 305 21.36 33.00 3.65
CA LEU A 305 22.80 33.17 3.81
C LEU A 305 23.19 34.60 4.23
N ASP A 306 22.52 35.62 3.67
CA ASP A 306 22.71 37.01 4.06
C ASP A 306 22.33 37.23 5.54
N LEU A 307 21.19 36.68 5.99
CA LEU A 307 20.77 36.73 7.39
C LEU A 307 21.75 36.01 8.32
N LEU A 308 22.27 34.84 7.93
CA LEU A 308 23.28 34.10 8.70
C LEU A 308 24.59 34.88 8.82
N SER A 309 25.04 35.53 7.74
CA SER A 309 26.27 36.32 7.75
C SER A 309 26.18 37.58 8.62
N LYS A 310 24.99 38.17 8.73
CA LYS A 310 24.74 39.35 9.58
C LYS A 310 24.83 38.99 11.06
N SER A 311 24.26 37.85 11.46
CA SER A 311 24.31 37.37 12.85
C SER A 311 25.70 36.92 13.32
N THR A 312 26.59 36.50 12.42
CA THR A 312 27.94 36.07 12.80
C THR A 312 28.94 37.20 13.04
N HIS A 313 28.59 38.45 12.68
CA HIS A 313 29.51 39.60 12.70
C HIS A 313 29.14 40.69 13.72
N SER A 314 28.02 40.58 14.43
CA SER A 314 27.58 41.50 15.48
C SER A 314 27.76 40.86 16.87
N ALA A 315 28.92 41.08 17.50
CA ALA A 315 29.21 40.60 18.87
C ALA A 315 28.68 41.55 19.97
N ASP A 316 28.21 42.73 19.59
CA ASP A 316 27.60 43.73 20.44
C ASP A 316 26.25 44.07 19.81
N ASP A 317 25.11 43.64 20.41
CA ASP A 317 23.76 44.23 20.33
C ASP A 317 22.64 43.20 20.64
N GLU A 318 21.54 43.70 21.20
CA GLU A 318 20.31 43.03 21.69
C GLU A 318 19.52 42.18 20.66
N ASP A 319 20.04 41.95 19.45
CA ASP A 319 19.38 41.23 18.35
C ASP A 319 20.07 39.88 18.03
N ASN A 320 20.49 39.13 19.06
CA ASN A 320 21.04 37.78 18.87
C ASN A 320 19.94 36.83 18.38
N LEU A 321 19.88 36.58 17.07
CA LEU A 321 18.91 35.70 16.44
C LEU A 321 19.17 34.25 16.89
N ASP A 322 18.34 33.75 17.81
CA ASP A 322 18.32 32.34 18.18
C ASP A 322 17.89 31.49 16.97
N PHE A 323 18.86 30.74 16.41
CA PHE A 323 18.66 29.89 15.24
C PHE A 323 17.76 28.68 15.52
N ASP A 324 17.54 28.36 16.80
CA ASP A 324 16.72 27.24 17.27
C ASP A 324 15.39 27.68 17.87
N GLN A 325 15.09 28.99 17.85
CA GLN A 325 13.84 29.54 18.35
C GLN A 325 12.64 28.88 17.64
N PRO A 326 11.73 28.20 18.37
CA PRO A 326 10.51 27.66 17.79
C PRO A 326 9.55 28.78 17.37
N ALA A 327 8.94 28.69 16.20
CA ALA A 327 7.91 29.65 15.77
C ALA A 327 6.66 28.97 15.19
N GLY A 328 5.55 29.71 15.27
CA GLY A 328 4.25 29.28 14.78
C GLY A 328 3.58 28.19 15.61
N TYR A 329 2.40 27.76 15.17
CA TYR A 329 1.55 26.81 15.90
C TYR A 329 2.21 25.46 16.16
N ASP A 330 2.98 24.95 15.20
CA ASP A 330 3.61 23.64 15.30
C ASP A 330 4.94 23.68 16.09
N CYS A 331 5.29 24.84 16.69
CA CYS A 331 6.55 25.08 17.41
C CYS A 331 7.77 24.59 16.60
N MET A 332 7.86 25.04 15.34
CA MET A 332 8.86 24.57 14.40
C MET A 332 10.05 25.54 14.36
N THR A 333 11.26 25.01 14.45
CA THR A 333 12.49 25.80 14.27
C THR A 333 12.71 26.14 12.78
N PRO A 334 13.61 27.09 12.45
CA PRO A 334 13.98 27.40 11.06
C PRO A 334 14.42 26.14 10.30
N LEU A 335 15.13 25.23 10.96
CA LEU A 335 15.54 23.93 10.39
C LEU A 335 14.35 23.03 10.07
N HIS A 336 13.32 23.00 10.92
CA HIS A 336 12.06 22.29 10.61
C HIS A 336 11.36 22.89 9.39
N PHE A 337 11.28 24.22 9.28
CA PHE A 337 10.68 24.89 8.12
C PHE A 337 11.46 24.64 6.83
N ALA A 338 12.80 24.66 6.88
CA ALA A 338 13.64 24.35 5.73
C ALA A 338 13.37 22.93 5.20
N VAL A 339 13.27 21.94 6.08
CA VAL A 339 12.97 20.56 5.69
C VAL A 339 11.52 20.43 5.17
N ALA A 340 10.56 21.08 5.83
CA ALA A 340 9.15 21.08 5.41
C ALA A 340 8.93 21.75 4.04
N ALA A 341 9.78 22.70 3.67
CA ALA A 341 9.76 23.35 2.36
C ALA A 341 10.01 22.38 1.19
N SER A 342 10.54 21.17 1.44
CA SER A 342 10.71 20.11 0.42
C SER A 342 9.41 19.69 -0.28
N ALA A 343 8.25 20.06 0.25
CA ALA A 343 6.97 19.87 -0.43
C ALA A 343 6.74 20.86 -1.61
N LYS A 344 7.37 22.04 -1.57
CA LYS A 344 7.16 23.14 -2.53
C LYS A 344 8.41 23.50 -3.33
N VAL A 345 9.58 23.38 -2.70
CA VAL A 345 10.88 23.79 -3.22
C VAL A 345 11.65 22.56 -3.70
N ASP A 346 12.56 22.75 -4.67
CA ASP A 346 13.35 21.64 -5.20
C ASP A 346 14.26 21.02 -4.11
N PRO A 347 14.46 19.69 -4.12
CA PRO A 347 15.23 19.02 -3.07
C PRO A 347 16.72 19.42 -3.00
N VAL A 348 17.26 20.10 -4.02
CA VAL A 348 18.67 20.53 -4.04
C VAL A 348 18.80 21.82 -3.24
N THR A 349 17.93 22.80 -3.47
CA THR A 349 17.87 24.03 -2.69
C THR A 349 17.59 23.74 -1.22
N VAL A 350 16.66 22.82 -0.92
CA VAL A 350 16.39 22.41 0.48
C VAL A 350 17.61 21.74 1.13
N SER A 351 18.33 20.91 0.39
CA SER A 351 19.60 20.34 0.89
C SER A 351 20.62 21.43 1.22
N ALA A 352 20.71 22.48 0.40
CA ALA A 352 21.63 23.60 0.65
C ALA A 352 21.20 24.44 1.86
N LEU A 353 19.89 24.69 2.04
CA LEU A 353 19.35 25.39 3.21
C LEU A 353 19.65 24.64 4.51
N VAL A 354 19.41 23.32 4.51
CA VAL A 354 19.72 22.46 5.68
C VAL A 354 21.21 22.46 5.99
N SER A 355 22.07 22.37 4.96
CA SER A 355 23.52 22.45 5.16
C SER A 355 23.96 23.82 5.67
N ALA A 356 23.37 24.93 5.20
CA ALA A 356 23.67 26.27 5.70
C ALA A 356 23.28 26.42 7.18
N LEU A 357 22.07 26.00 7.57
CA LEU A 357 21.60 26.09 8.96
C LEU A 357 22.42 25.21 9.92
N LEU A 358 22.80 23.99 9.51
CA LEU A 358 23.56 23.09 10.37
C LEU A 358 25.05 23.46 10.45
N VAL A 359 25.68 23.74 9.30
CA VAL A 359 27.14 23.90 9.23
C VAL A 359 27.58 25.34 9.46
N GLN A 360 26.81 26.34 9.00
CA GLN A 360 27.18 27.75 9.14
C GLN A 360 26.53 28.39 10.36
N ALA A 361 25.27 28.05 10.66
CA ALA A 361 24.53 28.63 11.78
C ALA A 361 24.61 27.79 13.07
N HIS A 362 25.21 26.59 13.02
CA HIS A 362 25.26 25.66 14.14
C HIS A 362 23.87 25.47 14.81
N ALA A 363 22.83 25.30 13.99
CA ALA A 363 21.50 24.97 14.51
C ALA A 363 21.48 23.55 15.11
N ASP A 364 20.72 23.35 16.19
CA ASP A 364 20.59 22.08 16.87
C ASP A 364 19.54 21.17 16.18
N PRO A 365 19.94 20.03 15.58
CA PRO A 365 19.02 19.10 14.96
C PRO A 365 18.22 18.24 15.96
N THR A 366 18.45 18.38 17.26
CA THR A 366 17.77 17.61 18.32
C THR A 366 16.47 18.27 18.80
N VAL A 367 16.27 19.55 18.52
CA VAL A 367 15.04 20.27 18.88
C VAL A 367 13.84 19.61 18.22
N VAL A 368 12.73 19.47 18.95
CA VAL A 368 11.52 18.79 18.49
C VAL A 368 10.37 19.77 18.26
N ASP A 369 9.54 19.47 17.26
CA ASP A 369 8.28 20.19 17.04
C ASP A 369 7.22 19.89 18.13
N ALA A 370 6.06 20.56 18.07
CA ALA A 370 4.93 20.31 18.97
C ALA A 370 4.41 18.85 18.94
N CYS A 371 4.78 18.07 17.93
CA CYS A 371 4.46 16.65 17.80
C CYS A 371 5.60 15.72 18.28
N GLY A 372 6.66 16.27 18.88
CA GLY A 372 7.82 15.52 19.38
C GLY A 372 8.72 14.95 18.28
N ARG A 373 8.73 15.56 17.09
CA ARG A 373 9.51 15.09 15.93
C ARG A 373 10.70 16.01 15.69
N PRO A 374 11.92 15.47 15.50
CA PRO A 374 13.08 16.26 15.09
C PRO A 374 13.03 16.60 13.59
N PRO A 375 13.79 17.61 13.11
CA PRO A 375 13.80 18.05 11.71
C PRO A 375 14.08 16.92 10.71
N TYR A 376 14.97 15.98 11.07
CA TYR A 376 15.30 14.82 10.23
C TYR A 376 14.06 13.98 9.88
N PHE A 377 13.08 13.90 10.78
CA PHE A 377 11.87 13.12 10.57
C PHE A 377 10.97 13.69 9.47
N LEU A 378 11.01 15.01 9.26
CA LEU A 378 10.27 15.69 8.19
C LEU A 378 10.90 15.45 6.81
N ALA A 379 12.16 14.97 6.75
CA ALA A 379 12.88 14.75 5.50
C ALA A 379 12.33 13.52 4.76
N LYS A 380 11.53 13.75 3.72
CA LYS A 380 10.96 12.71 2.84
C LYS A 380 11.90 12.31 1.70
N HIS A 381 12.75 13.23 1.24
CA HIS A 381 13.65 13.02 0.10
C HIS A 381 15.05 12.59 0.55
N ASP A 382 15.64 11.64 -0.18
CA ASP A 382 16.97 11.10 0.12
C ASP A 382 18.05 12.18 0.13
N LYS A 383 18.01 13.17 -0.79
CA LYS A 383 18.97 14.28 -0.82
C LYS A 383 18.98 15.12 0.47
N VAL A 384 17.80 15.34 1.06
CA VAL A 384 17.67 16.11 2.30
C VAL A 384 18.20 15.30 3.47
N ARG A 385 17.94 13.99 3.51
CA ARG A 385 18.53 13.08 4.51
C ARG A 385 20.05 12.97 4.38
N GLU A 386 20.56 12.97 3.15
CA GLU A 386 22.00 13.01 2.87
C GLU A 386 22.62 14.32 3.38
N ALA A 387 21.91 15.46 3.32
CA ALA A 387 22.39 16.73 3.88
C ALA A 387 22.65 16.65 5.40
N PHE A 388 21.75 16.05 6.17
CA PHE A 388 21.97 15.82 7.62
C PHE A 388 23.15 14.88 7.89
N ARG A 389 23.30 13.82 7.09
CA ARG A 389 24.41 12.86 7.24
C ARG A 389 25.77 13.48 6.85
N LYS A 390 25.78 14.41 5.91
CA LYS A 390 26.95 15.22 5.56
C LYS A 390 27.27 16.22 6.67
N ALA A 391 26.26 16.90 7.21
CA ALA A 391 26.45 17.82 8.33
C ALA A 391 27.03 17.07 9.56
N ARG A 392 26.55 15.85 9.86
CA ARG A 392 27.14 14.98 10.89
C ARG A 392 28.62 14.66 10.62
N ALA A 393 29.02 14.46 9.37
CA ALA A 393 30.42 14.20 9.02
C ALA A 393 31.30 15.45 9.21
N VAL A 394 30.76 16.64 8.98
CA VAL A 394 31.49 17.92 9.10
C VAL A 394 31.56 18.40 10.56
N LEU A 395 30.45 18.32 11.30
CA LEU A 395 30.33 18.80 12.68
C LEU A 395 30.90 17.81 13.70
N GLY A 396 31.08 16.55 13.31
CA GLY A 396 31.59 15.49 14.18
C GLY A 396 30.52 14.86 15.09
N GLU A 397 30.90 13.79 15.77
CA GLU A 397 29.99 13.03 16.65
C GLU A 397 29.77 13.70 18.02
N GLU A 398 30.65 14.63 18.41
CA GLU A 398 30.59 15.34 19.69
C GLU A 398 29.60 16.52 19.69
N TYR A 399 29.16 16.95 18.51
CA TYR A 399 28.31 18.14 18.34
C TYR A 399 26.92 17.99 18.98
N CYS A 400 26.26 16.85 18.78
CA CYS A 400 24.94 16.56 19.36
C CYS A 400 24.67 15.05 19.40
N ASP A 401 23.62 14.62 20.11
CA ASP A 401 23.16 13.23 20.06
C ASP A 401 22.47 12.92 18.73
N TRP A 402 23.29 12.57 17.74
CA TRP A 402 22.86 12.26 16.39
C TRP A 402 21.95 11.03 16.31
N ASP A 403 22.20 10.01 17.14
CA ASP A 403 21.56 8.71 17.03
C ASP A 403 20.25 8.63 17.85
N GLY A 404 20.24 9.15 19.07
CA GLY A 404 19.07 9.13 19.95
C GLY A 404 18.10 10.26 19.67
N ALA A 405 18.56 11.50 19.88
CA ALA A 405 17.73 12.70 19.81
C ALA A 405 17.44 13.15 18.36
N ALA A 406 18.47 13.36 17.53
CA ALA A 406 18.27 13.82 16.15
C ALA A 406 17.84 12.71 15.17
N LYS A 407 18.07 11.43 15.54
CA LYS A 407 17.75 10.22 14.74
C LYS A 407 18.35 10.23 13.32
N VAL A 408 19.47 10.92 13.14
CA VAL A 408 20.21 11.00 11.87
C VAL A 408 21.10 9.78 11.76
N GLY A 409 21.00 9.05 10.64
CA GLY A 409 21.85 7.88 10.39
C GLY A 409 23.37 8.18 10.35
N PRO A 410 24.22 7.16 10.15
CA PRO A 410 25.68 7.29 10.18
C PRO A 410 26.21 8.41 9.29
N PRO A 411 27.37 9.02 9.56
CA PRO A 411 27.92 10.07 8.71
C PRO A 411 28.05 9.61 7.25
N LEU A 412 27.96 10.55 6.31
CA LEU A 412 28.14 10.29 4.89
C LEU A 412 29.28 11.17 4.38
N THR A 413 30.43 10.55 4.11
CA THR A 413 31.62 11.24 3.61
C THR A 413 31.52 11.51 2.11
N GLU A 414 32.38 12.40 1.61
CA GLU A 414 32.47 12.67 0.16
C GLU A 414 32.88 11.41 -0.62
N ASP A 415 33.80 10.61 -0.08
CA ASP A 415 34.23 9.32 -0.65
C ASP A 415 33.08 8.32 -0.83
N ASP A 416 32.15 8.25 0.14
CA ASP A 416 30.98 7.37 0.05
C ASP A 416 30.02 7.77 -1.08
N LEU A 417 29.95 9.07 -1.38
CA LEU A 417 29.13 9.59 -2.48
C LEU A 417 29.74 9.25 -3.83
N GLU A 418 31.06 9.35 -3.94
CA GLU A 418 31.80 8.93 -5.13
C GLU A 418 31.65 7.43 -5.37
N ALA A 419 31.84 6.61 -4.33
CA ALA A 419 31.59 5.17 -4.39
C ALA A 419 30.13 4.84 -4.78
N LYS A 420 29.15 5.61 -4.31
CA LYS A 420 27.74 5.44 -4.72
C LYS A 420 27.53 5.78 -6.20
N LYS A 421 28.12 6.88 -6.69
CA LYS A 421 28.06 7.29 -8.11
C LYS A 421 28.71 6.24 -9.01
N GLU A 422 29.87 5.71 -8.63
CA GLU A 422 30.56 4.65 -9.36
C GLU A 422 29.73 3.36 -9.42
N ARG A 423 29.19 2.91 -8.28
CA ARG A 423 28.29 1.74 -8.21
C ARG A 423 27.05 1.91 -9.09
N GLU A 424 26.47 3.11 -9.15
CA GLU A 424 25.33 3.40 -10.03
C GLU A 424 25.72 3.43 -11.51
N ALA A 425 26.86 4.03 -11.85
CA ALA A 425 27.41 4.03 -13.19
C ALA A 425 27.71 2.61 -13.66
N GLU A 426 28.31 1.77 -12.82
CA GLU A 426 28.58 0.37 -13.12
C GLU A 426 27.30 -0.44 -13.32
N LYS A 427 26.30 -0.28 -12.43
CA LYS A 427 24.98 -0.92 -12.60
C LYS A 427 24.34 -0.51 -13.94
N LYS A 428 24.46 0.76 -14.35
CA LYS A 428 23.95 1.25 -15.63
C LYS A 428 24.72 0.65 -16.81
N ARG A 429 26.04 0.54 -16.74
CA ARG A 429 26.88 -0.13 -17.74
C ARG A 429 26.50 -1.61 -17.87
N ARG A 430 26.36 -2.35 -16.77
CA ARG A 430 25.96 -3.76 -16.76
C ARG A 430 24.55 -3.99 -17.34
N LYS A 431 23.59 -3.11 -17.04
CA LYS A 431 22.24 -3.16 -17.63
C LYS A 431 22.27 -2.94 -19.15
N LYS A 432 23.03 -1.94 -19.62
CA LYS A 432 23.21 -1.68 -21.07
C LYS A 432 23.87 -2.87 -21.77
N ALA A 433 24.89 -3.48 -21.17
CA ALA A 433 25.56 -4.67 -21.72
C ALA A 433 24.59 -5.87 -21.85
N ARG A 434 23.85 -6.20 -20.79
CA ARG A 434 22.83 -7.27 -20.82
C ARG A 434 21.73 -7.02 -21.85
N GLN A 435 21.32 -5.76 -22.03
CA GLN A 435 20.32 -5.40 -23.04
C GLN A 435 20.85 -5.58 -24.47
N LYS A 436 22.10 -5.21 -24.73
CA LYS A 436 22.77 -5.45 -26.02
C LYS A 436 22.90 -6.94 -26.31
N GLU A 437 23.35 -7.73 -25.33
CA GLU A 437 23.50 -9.19 -25.47
C GLU A 437 22.14 -9.87 -25.75
N LYS A 438 21.08 -9.50 -25.01
CA LYS A 438 19.74 -10.06 -25.25
C LYS A 438 19.20 -9.71 -26.64
N LYS A 439 19.46 -8.49 -27.13
CA LYS A 439 19.06 -8.07 -28.49
C LYS A 439 19.83 -8.86 -29.55
N ALA A 440 21.14 -9.10 -29.35
CA ALA A 440 21.95 -9.91 -30.25
C ALA A 440 21.48 -11.37 -30.30
N LYS A 441 21.25 -12.00 -29.15
CA LYS A 441 20.70 -13.37 -29.05
C LYS A 441 19.32 -13.49 -29.71
N ALA A 442 18.44 -12.52 -29.52
CA ALA A 442 17.13 -12.52 -30.18
C ALA A 442 17.22 -12.39 -31.70
N ARG A 443 18.16 -11.58 -32.21
CA ARG A 443 18.41 -11.46 -33.66
C ARG A 443 18.97 -12.75 -34.25
N ALA A 444 19.95 -13.37 -33.59
CA ALA A 444 20.52 -14.65 -34.02
C ALA A 444 19.45 -15.76 -34.05
N ALA A 445 18.62 -15.87 -33.01
CA ALA A 445 17.53 -16.85 -32.97
C ALA A 445 16.45 -16.60 -34.04
N ALA A 446 16.19 -15.33 -34.40
CA ALA A 446 15.27 -15.01 -35.48
C ALA A 446 15.83 -15.43 -36.85
N GLU A 447 17.11 -15.18 -37.11
CA GLU A 447 17.79 -15.58 -38.35
C GLU A 447 17.89 -17.12 -38.47
N GLU A 448 18.21 -17.81 -37.37
CA GLU A 448 18.22 -19.28 -37.32
C GLU A 448 16.81 -19.85 -37.55
N GLY A 449 15.78 -19.24 -36.94
CA GLY A 449 14.39 -19.62 -37.17
C GLY A 449 13.92 -19.40 -38.60
N GLU A 450 14.41 -18.37 -39.28
CA GLU A 450 14.11 -18.11 -40.69
C GLU A 450 14.80 -19.13 -41.61
N LYS A 451 16.08 -19.46 -41.33
CA LYS A 451 16.80 -20.52 -42.04
C LYS A 451 16.14 -21.90 -41.89
N LEU A 452 15.68 -22.24 -40.68
CA LEU A 452 14.95 -23.49 -40.44
C LEU A 452 13.63 -23.55 -41.21
N LYS A 453 12.88 -22.44 -41.27
CA LYS A 453 11.64 -22.37 -42.06
C LYS A 453 11.89 -22.50 -43.55
N ALA A 454 12.93 -21.84 -44.08
CA ALA A 454 13.32 -21.97 -45.48
C ALA A 454 13.71 -23.42 -45.80
N ALA A 455 14.53 -24.06 -44.96
CA ALA A 455 14.90 -25.46 -45.13
C ALA A 455 13.69 -26.42 -45.05
N GLU A 456 12.72 -26.16 -44.19
CA GLU A 456 11.48 -26.94 -44.10
C GLU A 456 10.61 -26.76 -45.36
N GLU A 457 10.53 -25.53 -45.89
CA GLU A 457 9.79 -25.25 -47.12
C GLU A 457 10.44 -25.92 -48.34
N ASP A 458 11.76 -25.84 -48.47
CA ASP A 458 12.53 -26.52 -49.51
C ASP A 458 12.35 -28.05 -49.42
N ALA A 459 12.39 -28.62 -48.21
CA ALA A 459 12.16 -30.04 -48.00
C ALA A 459 10.73 -30.48 -48.39
N LYS A 460 9.72 -29.65 -48.10
CA LYS A 460 8.32 -29.90 -48.52
C LYS A 460 8.18 -29.82 -50.04
N GLN A 461 8.82 -28.85 -50.68
CA GLN A 461 8.82 -28.72 -52.14
C GLN A 461 9.47 -29.95 -52.79
N ALA A 462 10.63 -30.39 -52.28
CA ALA A 462 11.31 -31.60 -52.75
C ALA A 462 10.46 -32.88 -52.58
N GLN A 463 9.73 -33.01 -51.47
CA GLN A 463 8.79 -34.15 -51.28
C GLN A 463 7.63 -34.13 -52.27
N VAL A 464 7.05 -32.95 -52.55
CA VAL A 464 5.98 -32.79 -53.53
C VAL A 464 6.48 -33.13 -54.94
N GLU A 465 7.69 -32.68 -55.29
CA GLU A 465 8.32 -32.98 -56.57
C GLU A 465 8.61 -34.48 -56.71
N ALA A 466 9.20 -35.12 -55.70
CA ALA A 466 9.46 -36.56 -55.69
C ALA A 466 8.16 -37.38 -55.82
N LYS A 467 7.06 -36.93 -55.21
CA LYS A 467 5.75 -37.56 -55.37
C LYS A 467 5.25 -37.46 -56.82
N ARG A 468 5.36 -36.29 -57.46
CA ARG A 468 4.95 -36.13 -58.88
C ARG A 468 5.75 -37.02 -59.82
N VAL A 469 7.06 -37.15 -59.61
CA VAL A 469 7.92 -38.03 -60.41
C VAL A 469 7.50 -39.48 -60.26
N ARG A 470 7.21 -39.94 -59.04
CA ARG A 470 6.70 -41.31 -58.78
C ARG A 470 5.39 -41.59 -59.50
N ASP A 471 4.51 -40.59 -59.56
CA ASP A 471 3.19 -40.71 -60.19
C ASP A 471 3.24 -40.54 -61.72
N GLY A 472 4.43 -40.41 -62.32
CA GLY A 472 4.60 -40.30 -63.77
C GLY A 472 4.19 -38.94 -64.36
N LEU A 473 4.02 -37.92 -63.52
CA LEU A 473 3.62 -36.58 -63.96
C LEU A 473 4.82 -35.72 -64.31
N ALA A 474 4.70 -34.91 -65.36
CA ALA A 474 5.70 -33.92 -65.72
C ALA A 474 5.85 -32.82 -64.64
N ALA A 475 7.00 -32.12 -64.69
CA ALA A 475 7.27 -30.96 -63.86
C ALA A 475 6.11 -29.96 -63.94
N LYS A 476 5.61 -29.50 -62.78
CA LYS A 476 4.44 -28.65 -62.73
C LYS A 476 4.76 -27.29 -63.38
N PRO A 477 4.04 -26.86 -64.43
CA PRO A 477 4.24 -25.54 -64.99
C PRO A 477 3.86 -24.47 -63.97
N THR A 478 4.57 -23.33 -63.97
CA THR A 478 4.29 -22.19 -63.10
C THR A 478 2.97 -21.53 -63.51
N GLY A 479 1.92 -21.70 -62.69
CA GLY A 479 0.61 -21.09 -62.89
C GLY A 479 -0.47 -21.61 -61.92
N GLU A 480 -1.49 -20.79 -61.62
CA GLU A 480 -2.54 -21.14 -60.63
C GLU A 480 -3.52 -22.22 -61.12
N ASN A 481 -3.80 -22.26 -62.43
CA ASN A 481 -4.85 -23.09 -63.02
C ASN A 481 -4.28 -24.00 -64.11
N VAL A 482 -3.37 -24.89 -63.75
CA VAL A 482 -2.69 -25.79 -64.68
C VAL A 482 -3.15 -27.22 -64.47
N CYS A 483 -3.48 -27.91 -65.56
CA CYS A 483 -3.77 -29.34 -65.54
C CYS A 483 -2.52 -30.11 -65.10
N ASP A 484 -2.62 -30.90 -64.03
CA ASP A 484 -1.50 -31.66 -63.48
C ASP A 484 -0.98 -32.74 -64.44
N PHE A 485 -1.84 -33.22 -65.34
CA PHE A 485 -1.52 -34.28 -66.30
C PHE A 485 -0.96 -33.75 -67.64
N CYS A 486 -1.69 -32.87 -68.32
CA CYS A 486 -1.29 -32.39 -69.66
C CYS A 486 -0.57 -31.03 -69.65
N GLY A 487 -0.36 -30.41 -68.48
CA GLY A 487 0.34 -29.12 -68.35
C GLY A 487 -0.39 -27.90 -68.93
N LYS A 488 -1.63 -28.06 -69.41
CA LYS A 488 -2.39 -26.96 -70.02
C LYS A 488 -2.84 -25.94 -68.97
N VAL A 489 -2.53 -24.66 -69.21
CA VAL A 489 -3.01 -23.53 -68.41
C VAL A 489 -4.45 -23.19 -68.82
N CYS A 490 -5.40 -23.39 -67.91
CA CYS A 490 -6.79 -22.98 -68.08
C CYS A 490 -6.93 -21.48 -67.81
N LYS A 491 -7.30 -20.70 -68.83
CA LYS A 491 -7.51 -19.25 -68.74
C LYS A 491 -9.01 -18.94 -68.65
N GLY A 492 -9.39 -17.94 -67.85
CA GLY A 492 -10.77 -17.45 -67.76
C GLY A 492 -11.24 -17.15 -66.32
N ARG A 493 -12.28 -16.33 -66.19
CA ARG A 493 -12.82 -15.85 -64.91
C ARG A 493 -13.27 -16.97 -63.96
N ASN A 494 -13.64 -18.13 -64.50
CA ASN A 494 -14.06 -19.33 -63.76
C ASN A 494 -13.09 -20.53 -63.92
N ALA A 495 -11.86 -20.31 -64.41
CA ALA A 495 -10.92 -21.40 -64.71
C ALA A 495 -10.67 -22.31 -63.49
N ALA A 496 -10.50 -21.75 -62.29
CA ALA A 496 -10.29 -22.52 -61.06
C ALA A 496 -11.49 -23.42 -60.68
N LYS A 497 -12.73 -22.97 -60.95
CA LYS A 497 -13.95 -23.71 -60.63
C LYS A 497 -14.28 -24.79 -61.67
N ASN A 498 -13.81 -24.60 -62.90
CA ASN A 498 -14.08 -25.50 -64.02
C ASN A 498 -13.03 -26.63 -64.16
N MET A 499 -12.06 -26.72 -63.25
CA MET A 499 -11.10 -27.81 -63.21
C MET A 499 -11.65 -28.98 -62.41
N PHE A 500 -11.50 -30.19 -62.96
CA PHE A 500 -11.87 -31.43 -62.28
C PHE A 500 -10.81 -31.76 -61.23
N ARG A 501 -11.23 -32.30 -60.08
CA ARG A 501 -10.32 -32.70 -59.00
C ARG A 501 -10.50 -34.17 -58.68
N ARG A 502 -9.39 -34.90 -58.55
CA ARG A 502 -9.40 -36.29 -58.13
C ARG A 502 -8.14 -36.61 -57.33
N LEU A 503 -8.32 -37.18 -56.14
CA LEU A 503 -7.26 -37.27 -55.14
C LEU A 503 -6.66 -35.87 -54.90
N GLU A 504 -5.35 -35.73 -55.04
CA GLU A 504 -4.64 -34.46 -54.85
C GLU A 504 -4.42 -33.68 -56.16
N TYR A 505 -4.80 -34.24 -57.32
CA TYR A 505 -4.54 -33.64 -58.63
C TYR A 505 -5.74 -32.88 -59.21
N LYS A 506 -5.45 -31.87 -60.04
CA LYS A 506 -6.39 -31.04 -60.79
C LYS A 506 -6.24 -31.25 -62.29
N TYR A 507 -7.34 -31.23 -63.03
CA TYR A 507 -7.40 -31.59 -64.44
C TYR A 507 -8.25 -30.62 -65.25
N CYS A 508 -7.90 -30.39 -66.52
CA CYS A 508 -8.67 -29.52 -67.41
C CYS A 508 -9.90 -30.20 -68.06
N SER A 509 -9.96 -31.53 -68.08
CA SER A 509 -11.05 -32.31 -68.69
C SER A 509 -11.18 -33.69 -68.06
N THR A 510 -12.35 -34.31 -68.23
CA THR A 510 -12.61 -35.71 -67.83
C THR A 510 -11.72 -36.71 -68.57
N GLU A 511 -11.30 -36.41 -69.80
CA GLU A 511 -10.31 -37.21 -70.54
C GLU A 511 -8.95 -37.25 -69.82
N CYS A 512 -8.47 -36.10 -69.32
CA CYS A 512 -7.21 -36.04 -68.57
C CYS A 512 -7.30 -36.83 -67.26
N VAL A 513 -8.45 -36.79 -66.58
CA VAL A 513 -8.71 -37.60 -65.37
C VAL A 513 -8.61 -39.09 -65.68
N ASN A 514 -9.19 -39.53 -66.79
CA ASN A 514 -9.23 -40.94 -67.17
C ASN A 514 -7.89 -41.47 -67.72
N LYS A 515 -7.12 -40.65 -68.43
CA LYS A 515 -5.77 -41.01 -68.88
C LYS A 515 -4.81 -41.16 -67.69
N HIS A 516 -4.75 -40.17 -66.81
CA HIS A 516 -3.93 -40.25 -65.59
C HIS A 516 -4.35 -41.44 -64.70
N LYS A 517 -5.65 -41.76 -64.59
CA LYS A 517 -6.13 -42.97 -63.90
C LYS A 517 -5.49 -44.24 -64.44
N ARG A 518 -5.44 -44.39 -65.77
CA ARG A 518 -4.92 -45.59 -66.43
C ARG A 518 -3.41 -45.69 -66.22
N GLU A 519 -2.69 -44.58 -66.30
CA GLU A 519 -1.25 -44.54 -66.04
C GLU A 519 -0.90 -44.88 -64.60
N LEU A 520 -1.63 -44.33 -63.61
CA LEU A 520 -1.46 -44.72 -62.20
C LEU A 520 -1.72 -46.21 -61.97
N MET A 521 -2.75 -46.77 -62.62
CA MET A 521 -3.06 -48.19 -62.53
C MET A 521 -1.98 -49.05 -63.19
N ALA A 522 -1.46 -48.62 -64.35
CA ALA A 522 -0.37 -49.30 -65.04
C ALA A 522 0.94 -49.24 -64.23
N ALA A 523 1.30 -48.08 -63.68
CA ALA A 523 2.47 -47.90 -62.83
C ALA A 523 2.38 -48.75 -61.55
N ALA A 524 1.22 -48.79 -60.90
CA ALA A 524 0.99 -49.64 -59.72
C ALA A 524 1.05 -51.13 -60.05
N ALA A 525 0.59 -51.54 -61.24
CA ALA A 525 0.73 -52.92 -61.71
C ALA A 525 2.21 -53.26 -61.97
N MET A 526 2.95 -52.40 -62.68
CA MET A 526 4.39 -52.59 -62.94
C MET A 526 5.21 -52.67 -61.65
N ALA A 527 4.90 -51.85 -60.64
CA ALA A 527 5.57 -51.89 -59.34
C ALA A 527 5.32 -53.21 -58.57
N ARG A 528 4.19 -53.90 -58.83
CA ARG A 528 3.89 -55.20 -58.22
C ARG A 528 4.58 -56.37 -58.94
N PHE A 529 4.86 -56.23 -60.23
CA PHE A 529 5.53 -57.26 -61.04
C PHE A 529 7.06 -57.09 -61.10
N GLY A 530 7.59 -55.89 -60.85
CA GLY A 530 9.03 -55.60 -60.90
C GLY A 530 9.78 -55.62 -59.57
N ALA A 531 9.15 -56.10 -58.48
CA ALA A 531 9.76 -56.18 -57.14
C ALA A 531 10.21 -57.61 -56.76
N SER A 532 10.50 -58.47 -57.73
CA SER A 532 11.14 -59.78 -57.55
C SER A 532 12.64 -59.71 -57.82
#